data_AF-A0A961IFZ7-F1
#
_entry.id   AF-A0A961IFZ7-F1
#
_cell.length_a   1.000
_cell.length_b   1.000
_cell.length_c   1.000
_cell.angle_alpha   90.00
_cell.angle_beta   90.00
_cell.angle_gamma   90.00
#
_symmetry.space_group_name_H-M   'P 1'
#
loop_
_entity.id
_entity.type
_entity.pdbx_description
1 polymer ?
#
loop_
_entity_poly.entity_id
_entity_poly.type
_entity_poly.pdbx_seq_one_letter_code
_entity_poly.pdbx_strand_id
1 'polypeptide(L)'
;ANTTIHVGIDPDVLERLRTIEDEYEEKHKTLVKVDTQLRQLEEAQRRGRAIEEHDQANMQKLQLIRDKYTGIIQSLDQQRIMLYNNIQPADDAQVIANDALYPGVEVHFGSGVKRYRVEGRPIFAYSRFVLEDGRIYLRHSNI
;
A
#
# COMPACT_ATOMS: atom_id res chain seq x y z
N ALA A 1 14.40 -5.75 8.40
CA ALA A 1 13.20 -6.60 8.35
C ALA A 1 12.15 -5.95 9.24
N ASN A 2 10.95 -5.77 8.73
CA ASN A 2 9.77 -5.26 9.42
C ASN A 2 8.74 -6.40 9.48
N THR A 3 8.20 -6.67 10.66
CA THR A 3 7.18 -7.70 10.84
C THR A 3 5.83 -7.02 10.93
N THR A 4 4.93 -7.32 10.00
CA THR A 4 3.57 -6.78 10.00
C THR A 4 2.57 -7.90 10.28
N ILE A 5 1.73 -7.70 11.29
CA ILE A 5 0.71 -8.65 11.72
C ILE A 5 -0.66 -8.05 11.43
N HIS A 6 -1.48 -8.79 10.69
CA HIS A 6 -2.86 -8.43 10.39
C HIS A 6 -3.80 -9.35 11.16
N VAL A 7 -4.79 -8.77 11.83
CA VAL A 7 -5.70 -9.47 12.74
C VAL A 7 -7.14 -9.15 12.35
N GLY A 8 -7.99 -10.19 12.34
CA GLY A 8 -9.39 -10.06 11.93
C GLY A 8 -9.58 -9.86 10.42
N ILE A 9 -8.55 -10.14 9.62
CA ILE A 9 -8.62 -10.08 8.16
C ILE A 9 -8.66 -11.51 7.64
N ASP A 10 -9.64 -11.81 6.78
CA ASP A 10 -9.67 -13.06 6.03
C ASP A 10 -8.37 -13.21 5.21
N PRO A 11 -7.64 -14.33 5.34
CA PRO A 11 -6.41 -14.58 4.58
C PRO A 11 -6.58 -14.39 3.07
N ASP A 12 -7.71 -14.79 2.50
CA ASP A 12 -7.98 -14.68 1.05
C ASP A 12 -8.14 -13.20 0.65
N VAL A 13 -8.76 -12.39 1.52
CA VAL A 13 -8.87 -10.93 1.33
C VAL A 13 -7.50 -10.27 1.41
N LEU A 14 -6.65 -10.71 2.34
CA LEU A 14 -5.28 -10.20 2.49
C LEU A 14 -4.41 -10.54 1.27
N GLU A 15 -4.49 -11.77 0.75
CA GLU A 15 -3.77 -12.19 -0.44
C GLU A 15 -4.22 -11.40 -1.68
N ARG A 16 -5.53 -11.18 -1.80
CA ARG A 16 -6.08 -10.37 -2.89
C ARG A 16 -5.66 -8.91 -2.81
N LEU A 17 -5.61 -8.34 -1.60
CA LEU A 17 -5.09 -6.99 -1.37
C LEU A 17 -3.62 -6.88 -1.81
N ARG A 18 -2.77 -7.83 -1.41
CA ARG A 18 -1.37 -7.87 -1.84
C ARG A 18 -1.23 -7.92 -3.35
N THR A 19 -2.03 -8.78 -4.00
CA THR A 19 -2.04 -8.89 -5.47
C THR A 19 -2.40 -7.56 -6.13
N ILE A 20 -3.42 -6.86 -5.62
CA ILE A 20 -3.82 -5.54 -6.13
C ILE A 20 -2.73 -4.49 -5.90
N GLU A 21 -2.06 -4.51 -4.75
CA GLU A 21 -0.96 -3.60 -4.44
C GLU A 21 0.25 -3.82 -5.35
N ASP A 22 0.63 -5.08 -5.57
CA ASP A 22 1.71 -5.46 -6.48
C ASP A 22 1.39 -5.01 -7.92
N GLU A 23 0.18 -5.31 -8.40
CA GLU A 23 -0.29 -4.86 -9.72
C GLU A 23 -0.29 -3.32 -9.82
N TYR A 24 -0.80 -2.64 -8.80
CA TYR A 24 -0.82 -1.18 -8.74
C TYR A 24 0.60 -0.62 -8.87
N GLU A 25 1.56 -1.14 -8.11
CA GLU A 25 2.95 -0.70 -8.18
C GLU A 25 3.56 -0.92 -9.56
N GLU A 26 3.35 -2.07 -10.18
CA GLU A 26 3.85 -2.37 -11.51
C GLU A 26 3.28 -1.43 -12.58
N LYS A 27 1.96 -1.19 -12.55
CA LYS A 27 1.29 -0.29 -13.50
C LYS A 27 1.72 1.15 -13.25
N HIS A 28 1.86 1.57 -11.99
CA HIS A 28 2.34 2.90 -11.64
C HIS A 28 3.79 3.13 -12.11
N LYS A 29 4.70 2.16 -11.90
CA LYS A 29 6.08 2.22 -12.43
C LYS A 29 6.10 2.38 -13.95
N THR A 30 5.17 1.73 -14.64
CA THR A 30 5.03 1.85 -16.10
C THR A 30 4.52 3.22 -16.51
N LEU A 31 3.49 3.74 -15.83
CA LEU A 31 2.93 5.07 -16.07
C LEU A 31 4.01 6.15 -15.91
N VAL A 32 4.80 6.10 -14.83
CA VAL A 32 5.90 7.06 -14.59
C VAL A 32 6.91 7.08 -15.75
N LYS A 33 7.24 5.91 -16.33
CA LYS A 33 8.14 5.84 -17.50
C LYS A 33 7.51 6.50 -18.72
N VAL A 34 6.22 6.26 -18.97
CA VAL A 34 5.46 6.86 -20.07
C VAL A 34 5.39 8.38 -19.92
N ASP A 35 5.06 8.88 -18.73
CA ASP A 35 5.02 10.32 -18.44
C ASP A 35 6.38 10.98 -18.59
N THR A 36 7.46 10.28 -18.21
CA THR A 36 8.82 10.77 -18.39
C THR A 36 9.16 10.92 -19.87
N GLN A 37 8.82 9.92 -20.69
CA GLN A 37 9.05 9.96 -22.15
C GLN A 37 8.22 11.07 -22.82
N LEU A 38 6.95 11.23 -22.43
CA LEU A 38 6.09 12.31 -22.91
C LEU A 38 6.68 13.68 -22.59
N ARG A 39 7.12 13.91 -21.35
CA ARG A 39 7.76 15.17 -20.95
C ARG A 39 9.02 15.46 -21.76
N GLN A 40 9.87 14.46 -22.00
CA GLN A 40 11.07 14.64 -22.81
C GLN A 40 10.76 15.06 -24.26
N LEU A 41 9.73 14.48 -24.86
CA LEU A 41 9.27 14.84 -26.20
C LEU A 41 8.68 16.26 -26.22
N GLU A 42 7.85 16.61 -25.25
CA GLU A 42 7.30 17.96 -25.09
C GLU A 42 8.38 19.03 -24.87
N GLU A 43 9.41 18.72 -24.06
CA GLU A 43 10.55 19.61 -23.85
C GLU A 43 11.43 19.74 -25.10
N ALA A 44 11.60 18.68 -25.89
CA ALA A 44 12.31 18.75 -27.16
C ALA A 44 11.56 19.66 -28.16
N GLN A 45 10.24 19.55 -28.21
CA GLN A 45 9.38 20.43 -29.00
C GLN A 45 9.52 21.89 -28.56
N ARG A 46 9.42 22.17 -27.25
CA ARG A 46 9.55 23.54 -26.71
C ARG A 46 10.91 24.17 -27.01
N ARG A 47 11.96 23.35 -27.09
CA ARG A 47 13.33 23.78 -27.45
C ARG A 47 13.51 24.03 -28.96
N GLY A 48 12.45 23.94 -29.76
CA GLY A 48 12.47 24.25 -31.19
C GLY A 48 12.97 23.10 -32.07
N ARG A 49 13.07 21.87 -31.54
CA ARG A 49 13.33 20.70 -32.39
C ARG A 49 12.15 20.49 -33.34
N ALA A 50 12.43 20.38 -34.63
CA ALA A 50 11.43 19.99 -35.61
C ALA A 50 10.89 18.61 -35.23
N ILE A 51 9.57 18.51 -35.05
CA ILE A 51 8.91 17.23 -34.77
C ILE A 51 8.65 16.55 -36.10
N GLU A 52 9.22 15.36 -36.28
CA GLU A 52 8.91 14.52 -37.42
C GLU A 52 7.53 13.86 -37.25
N GLU A 53 6.89 13.47 -38.35
CA GLU A 53 5.58 12.79 -38.31
C GLU A 53 5.61 11.53 -37.44
N HIS A 54 6.75 10.84 -37.42
CA HIS A 54 7.03 9.71 -36.54
C HIS A 54 6.97 10.07 -35.04
N ASP A 55 7.48 11.25 -34.66
CA ASP A 55 7.49 11.70 -33.27
C ASP A 55 6.08 12.10 -32.81
N GLN A 56 5.27 12.71 -33.68
CA GLN A 56 3.85 12.99 -33.39
C GLN A 56 3.05 11.70 -33.21
N ALA A 57 3.25 10.71 -34.09
CA ALA A 57 2.59 9.41 -33.98
C ALA A 57 2.99 8.69 -32.68
N ASN A 58 4.26 8.80 -32.26
CA ASN A 58 4.72 8.24 -31.00
C ASN A 58 4.15 8.96 -29.78
N MET A 59 4.06 10.29 -29.80
CA MET A 59 3.40 11.05 -28.73
C MET A 59 1.94 10.63 -28.54
N GLN A 60 1.18 10.49 -29.63
CA GLN A 60 -0.22 10.02 -29.57
C GLN A 60 -0.32 8.61 -28.99
N LYS A 61 0.56 7.69 -29.39
CA LYS A 61 0.61 6.33 -28.81
C LYS A 61 0.91 6.36 -27.31
N LEU A 62 1.89 7.17 -26.90
CA LEU A 62 2.24 7.31 -25.48
C LEU A 62 1.11 7.93 -24.67
N GLN A 63 0.37 8.90 -25.20
CA GLN A 63 -0.83 9.47 -24.56
C GLN A 63 -1.93 8.41 -24.38
N LEU A 64 -2.20 7.59 -25.41
CA LEU A 64 -3.16 6.49 -25.29
C LEU A 64 -2.75 5.47 -24.22
N ILE A 65 -1.46 5.14 -24.14
CA ILE A 65 -0.92 4.26 -23.11
C ILE A 65 -1.10 4.90 -21.73
N ARG A 66 -0.75 6.18 -21.57
CA ARG A 66 -0.93 6.92 -20.31
C ARG A 66 -2.37 6.87 -19.84
N ASP A 67 -3.33 7.19 -20.72
CA ASP A 67 -4.74 7.25 -20.38
C ASP A 67 -5.27 5.85 -19.99
N LYS A 68 -4.85 4.80 -20.69
CA LYS A 68 -5.16 3.41 -20.34
C LYS A 68 -4.63 3.03 -18.95
N TYR A 69 -3.36 3.29 -18.68
CA TYR A 69 -2.75 2.94 -17.39
C TYR A 69 -3.32 3.77 -16.25
N THR A 70 -3.67 5.03 -16.49
CA THR A 70 -4.37 5.88 -15.52
C THR A 70 -5.72 5.27 -15.15
N GLY A 71 -6.52 4.81 -16.12
CA GLY A 71 -7.80 4.14 -15.84
C GLY A 71 -7.64 2.83 -15.07
N ILE A 72 -6.62 2.03 -15.40
CA ILE A 72 -6.31 0.79 -14.66
C ILE A 72 -5.95 1.11 -13.21
N ILE A 73 -5.06 2.07 -12.99
CA ILE A 73 -4.63 2.49 -11.65
C ILE A 73 -5.82 2.98 -10.82
N GLN A 74 -6.70 3.79 -11.40
CA GLN A 74 -7.93 4.24 -10.72
C GLN A 74 -8.84 3.07 -10.35
N SER A 75 -9.00 2.09 -11.24
CA SER A 75 -9.80 0.89 -10.95
C SER A 75 -9.18 0.05 -9.83
N LEU A 76 -7.87 -0.16 -9.85
CA LEU A 76 -7.15 -0.88 -8.79
C LEU A 76 -7.27 -0.17 -7.45
N ASP A 77 -7.16 1.16 -7.42
CA ASP A 77 -7.32 1.95 -6.20
C ASP A 77 -8.75 1.83 -5.62
N GLN A 78 -9.77 1.88 -6.48
CA GLN A 78 -11.16 1.64 -6.06
C GLN A 78 -11.36 0.24 -5.50
N GLN A 79 -10.83 -0.80 -6.15
CA GLN A 79 -10.90 -2.17 -5.66
C GLN A 79 -10.19 -2.33 -4.31
N ARG A 80 -9.03 -1.70 -4.14
CA ARG A 80 -8.29 -1.66 -2.88
C ARG A 80 -9.15 -1.03 -1.77
N ILE A 81 -9.75 0.12 -2.03
CA ILE A 81 -10.63 0.83 -1.07
C ILE A 81 -11.82 -0.05 -0.69
N MET A 82 -12.48 -0.68 -1.67
CA MET A 82 -13.62 -1.58 -1.40
C MET A 82 -13.22 -2.76 -0.53
N LEU A 83 -12.09 -3.41 -0.82
CA LEU A 83 -11.59 -4.51 -0.02
C LEU A 83 -11.25 -4.05 1.40
N TYR A 84 -10.55 -2.92 1.57
CA TYR A 84 -10.29 -2.37 2.89
C TYR A 84 -11.56 -2.09 3.68
N ASN A 85 -12.58 -1.48 3.08
CA ASN A 85 -13.83 -1.18 3.77
C ASN A 85 -14.59 -2.43 4.23
N ASN A 86 -14.36 -3.57 3.57
CA ASN A 86 -14.97 -4.85 3.96
C ASN A 86 -14.22 -5.55 5.10
N ILE A 87 -13.03 -5.07 5.48
CA ILE A 87 -12.29 -5.62 6.60
C ILE A 87 -12.86 -5.04 7.90
N GLN A 88 -13.71 -5.81 8.57
CA GLN A 88 -14.24 -5.40 9.88
C GLN A 88 -13.21 -5.71 10.98
N PRO A 89 -12.99 -4.77 11.93
CA PRO A 89 -12.24 -5.09 13.13
C PRO A 89 -13.01 -6.14 13.95
N ALA A 90 -12.30 -7.16 14.41
CA ALA A 90 -12.82 -8.09 15.41
C ALA A 90 -12.52 -7.49 16.79
N ASP A 91 -13.56 -7.08 17.51
CA ASP A 91 -13.46 -6.37 18.80
C ASP A 91 -12.82 -7.22 19.91
N ASP A 92 -12.86 -8.55 19.79
CA ASP A 92 -12.28 -9.51 20.73
C ASP A 92 -10.87 -9.98 20.35
N ALA A 93 -10.34 -9.47 19.23
CA ALA A 93 -9.06 -9.92 18.74
C ALA A 93 -7.90 -9.46 19.64
N GLN A 94 -6.87 -10.31 19.72
CA GLN A 94 -5.64 -10.01 20.44
C GLN A 94 -4.42 -10.62 19.74
N VAL A 95 -3.28 -9.94 19.86
CA VAL A 95 -1.97 -10.48 19.45
C VAL A 95 -1.12 -10.63 20.70
N ILE A 96 -0.52 -11.81 20.87
CA ILE A 96 0.31 -12.11 22.02
C ILE A 96 1.74 -12.36 21.54
N ALA A 97 2.70 -11.63 22.11
CA ALA A 97 4.11 -11.90 22.01
C ALA A 97 4.60 -12.46 23.35
N ASN A 98 5.09 -13.71 23.35
CA ASN A 98 5.44 -14.41 24.59
C ASN A 98 6.80 -13.96 25.15
N ASP A 99 7.83 -13.81 24.30
CA ASP A 99 9.21 -13.59 24.75
C ASP A 99 9.74 -12.20 24.42
N ALA A 100 9.84 -11.89 23.12
CA ALA A 100 10.49 -10.68 22.64
C ALA A 100 9.65 -9.98 21.58
N LEU A 101 9.50 -8.68 21.76
CA LEU A 101 8.85 -7.77 20.83
C LEU A 101 9.88 -6.73 20.39
N TYR A 102 10.32 -6.85 19.14
CA TYR A 102 11.35 -5.98 18.58
C TYR A 102 10.76 -4.67 18.03
N PRO A 103 11.57 -3.60 17.96
CA PRO A 103 11.16 -2.36 17.32
C PRO A 103 10.82 -2.58 15.84
N GLY A 104 9.81 -1.87 15.34
CA GLY A 104 9.35 -1.97 13.96
C GLY A 104 8.34 -3.09 13.70
N VAL A 105 7.90 -3.83 14.73
CA VAL A 105 6.69 -4.66 14.60
C VAL A 105 5.47 -3.75 14.44
N GLU A 106 4.70 -3.98 13.39
CA GLU A 106 3.44 -3.28 13.11
C GLU A 106 2.25 -4.24 13.27
N VAL A 107 1.21 -3.80 13.98
CA VAL A 107 -0.01 -4.56 14.22
C VAL A 107 -1.22 -3.82 13.68
N HIS A 108 -2.03 -4.51 12.89
CA HIS A 108 -3.22 -4.01 12.21
C HIS A 108 -4.46 -4.79 12.66
N PHE A 109 -5.45 -4.08 13.21
CA PHE A 109 -6.75 -4.64 13.59
C PHE A 109 -7.82 -4.10 12.65
N GLY A 110 -8.09 -4.83 11.57
CA GLY A 110 -9.10 -4.46 10.58
C GLY A 110 -8.97 -3.04 9.97
N SER A 111 -10.06 -2.55 9.37
CA SER A 111 -10.14 -1.21 8.79
C SER A 111 -10.61 -0.15 9.80
N GLY A 112 -10.21 1.11 9.59
CA GLY A 112 -10.60 2.23 10.46
C GLY A 112 -9.83 2.34 11.78
N VAL A 113 -9.13 1.29 12.21
CA VAL A 113 -8.25 1.31 13.38
C VAL A 113 -6.85 1.77 12.96
N LYS A 114 -6.32 2.77 13.67
CA LYS A 114 -4.94 3.23 13.44
C LYS A 114 -3.95 2.12 13.85
N ARG A 115 -3.04 1.77 12.93
CA ARG A 115 -1.97 0.81 13.20
C ARG A 115 -1.16 1.14 14.44
N TYR A 116 -0.73 0.10 15.16
CA TYR A 116 0.24 0.23 16.24
C TYR A 116 1.61 -0.19 15.74
N ARG A 117 2.63 0.63 16.03
CA ARG A 117 4.02 0.31 15.71
C ARG A 117 4.84 0.36 16.98
N VAL A 118 5.60 -0.70 17.21
CA VAL A 118 6.53 -0.77 18.34
C VAL A 118 7.73 0.11 18.04
N GLU A 119 7.96 1.11 18.87
CA GLU A 119 9.06 2.06 18.75
C GLU A 119 10.10 1.84 19.86
N GLY A 120 11.33 2.33 19.64
CA GLY A 120 12.35 2.36 20.69
C GLY A 120 13.19 1.09 20.81
N ARG A 121 13.33 0.55 22.03
CA ARG A 121 14.17 -0.64 22.33
C ARG A 121 13.33 -1.92 22.33
N PRO A 122 13.94 -3.09 22.08
CA PRO A 122 13.24 -4.37 22.20
C PRO A 122 12.66 -4.55 23.61
N ILE A 123 11.46 -5.11 23.66
CA ILE A 123 10.76 -5.45 24.90
C ILE A 123 10.86 -6.96 25.09
N PHE A 124 11.54 -7.39 26.15
CA PHE A 124 11.72 -8.80 26.50
C PHE A 124 10.74 -9.19 27.62
N ALA A 125 9.46 -9.19 27.30
CA ALA A 125 8.40 -9.53 28.23
C ALA A 125 7.15 -9.97 27.48
N TYR A 126 6.33 -10.75 28.18
CA TYR A 126 4.98 -11.06 27.73
C TYR A 126 4.23 -9.76 27.42
N SER A 127 3.77 -9.67 26.18
CA SER A 127 3.16 -8.47 25.63
C SER A 127 1.89 -8.84 24.87
N ARG A 128 0.81 -8.10 25.14
CA ARG A 128 -0.49 -8.32 24.51
C ARG A 128 -0.97 -7.03 23.85
N PHE A 129 -1.26 -7.10 22.56
CA PHE A 129 -1.98 -6.07 21.82
C PHE A 129 -3.46 -6.38 21.86
N VAL A 130 -4.26 -5.41 22.31
CA VAL A 130 -5.73 -5.50 22.36
C VAL A 130 -6.35 -4.30 21.65
N LEU A 131 -7.50 -4.53 21.02
CA LEU A 131 -8.33 -3.46 20.47
C LEU A 131 -9.35 -3.03 21.52
N GLU A 132 -9.33 -1.77 21.95
CA GLU A 132 -10.33 -1.19 22.85
C GLU A 132 -10.72 0.20 22.35
N ASP A 133 -12.02 0.49 22.25
CA ASP A 133 -12.55 1.78 21.78
C ASP A 133 -11.94 2.25 20.45
N GLY A 134 -11.71 1.33 19.52
CA GLY A 134 -11.11 1.61 18.20
C GLY A 134 -9.62 1.98 18.25
N ARG A 135 -8.92 1.70 19.37
CA ARG A 135 -7.49 1.95 19.54
C ARG A 135 -6.77 0.69 20.00
N ILE A 136 -5.55 0.52 19.49
CA ILE A 136 -4.69 -0.60 19.87
C ILE A 136 -3.88 -0.19 21.11
N TYR A 137 -3.96 -1.01 22.16
CA TYR A 137 -3.17 -0.85 23.36
C TYR A 137 -2.18 -2.00 23.50
N LEU A 138 -0.94 -1.65 23.84
CA LEU A 138 0.08 -2.61 24.27
C LEU A 138 0.00 -2.75 25.79
N ARG A 139 -0.35 -3.96 26.25
CA ARG A 139 -0.38 -4.32 27.67
C ARG A 139 0.77 -5.26 27.97
N HIS A 140 1.50 -4.98 29.04
CA HIS A 140 2.49 -5.88 29.60
C HIS A 140 1.88 -6.58 30.81
N SER A 141 2.02 -7.90 30.88
CA SER A 141 1.76 -8.61 32.13
C SER A 141 3.06 -8.70 32.89
N ASN A 142 3.09 -8.14 34.10
CA ASN A 142 4.02 -8.62 35.12
C ASN A 142 3.49 -10.00 35.55
N ILE A 143 4.09 -11.05 35.00
CA ILE A 143 3.96 -12.39 35.59
C ILE A 143 4.89 -12.44 36.80
#